data_AF-A0A960JRM0-F1
#
_entry.id   AF-A0A960JRM0-F1
#
_cell.length_a   1.000
_cell.length_b   1.000
_cell.length_c   1.000
_cell.angle_alpha   90.00
_cell.angle_beta   90.00
_cell.angle_gamma   90.00
#
_symmetry.space_group_name_H-M   'P 1'
#
loop_
_entity.id
_entity.type
_entity.pdbx_description
1 polymer ?
#
loop_
_entity_poly.entity_id
_entity_poly.type
_entity_poly.pdbx_seq_one_letter_code
_entity_poly.pdbx_strand_id
1 'polypeptide(L)'
;MTDQNLPAMPANVLPDEAAMKDWAELLVERARAEGVELTGDGGLLTGLVRQVLQTGLEVEMTEHLGYERNAVEGRGSGNSRNGTSPKRVTTEIGQVDLDVPRDRAGTFDPVTIP
;
A
#
# COMPACT_ATOMS: atom_id res chain seq x y z
N MET A 1 7.24 -4.46 -29.63
CA MET A 1 8.45 -3.91 -29.00
C MET A 1 8.10 -2.51 -28.56
N THR A 2 7.57 -2.38 -27.36
CA THR A 2 7.30 -1.09 -26.74
C THR A 2 8.14 -1.10 -25.47
N ASP A 3 9.14 -0.23 -25.42
CA ASP A 3 10.04 -0.06 -24.29
C ASP A 3 9.22 0.18 -23.01
N GLN A 4 9.29 -0.76 -22.07
CA GLN A 4 8.92 -0.52 -20.68
C GLN A 4 10.03 0.29 -20.04
N ASN A 5 10.04 1.61 -20.28
CA ASN A 5 10.84 2.52 -19.50
C ASN A 5 10.13 2.74 -18.15
N LEU A 6 10.26 1.75 -17.26
CA LEU A 6 10.01 1.94 -15.84
C LEU A 6 10.94 3.07 -15.37
N PRO A 7 10.43 4.15 -14.76
CA PRO A 7 11.29 5.20 -14.25
C PRO A 7 12.31 4.58 -13.29
N ALA A 8 13.60 4.86 -13.50
CA ALA A 8 14.66 4.44 -12.60
C ALA A 8 14.30 4.93 -11.17
N MET A 9 14.01 3.98 -10.29
CA MET A 9 13.75 4.27 -8.89
C MET A 9 14.94 5.03 -8.32
N PRO A 10 14.73 6.14 -7.58
CA PRO A 10 15.85 6.90 -7.04
C PRO A 10 16.72 5.99 -6.17
N ALA A 11 18.04 6.14 -6.30
CA ALA A 11 19.06 5.31 -5.64
C ALA A 11 18.99 5.30 -4.10
N ASN A 12 18.13 6.14 -3.50
CA ASN A 12 17.75 6.03 -2.12
C ASN A 12 16.22 6.17 -2.00
N VAL A 13 15.55 5.06 -1.69
CA VAL A 13 14.10 5.01 -1.43
C VAL A 13 13.77 5.68 -0.10
N LEU A 14 14.73 5.70 0.83
CA LEU A 14 14.58 6.32 2.14
C LEU A 14 15.09 7.77 2.12
N PRO A 15 14.47 8.66 2.93
CA PRO A 15 15.03 9.97 3.24
C PRO A 15 16.46 9.89 3.76
N ASP A 16 17.18 11.01 3.73
CA ASP A 16 18.47 11.12 4.41
C ASP A 16 18.32 10.98 5.94
N GLU A 17 19.45 10.83 6.62
CA GLU A 17 19.48 10.57 8.08
C GLU A 17 18.81 11.68 8.89
N ALA A 18 18.97 12.94 8.47
CA ALA A 18 18.38 14.08 9.16
C ALA A 18 16.85 14.07 9.03
N ALA A 19 16.35 13.91 7.81
CA ALA A 19 14.92 13.78 7.58
C ALA A 19 14.35 12.56 8.32
N MET A 20 15.05 11.42 8.29
CA MET A 20 14.62 10.21 9.00
C MET A 20 14.49 10.43 10.50
N LYS A 21 15.41 11.18 11.10
CA LYS A 21 15.34 11.56 12.51
C LYS A 21 14.10 12.40 12.79
N ASP A 22 13.80 13.40 11.95
CA ASP A 22 12.62 14.25 12.13
C ASP A 22 11.32 13.43 12.06
N TRP A 23 11.23 12.47 11.13
CA TRP A 23 10.10 11.53 11.05
C TRP A 23 9.99 10.66 12.30
N ALA A 24 11.11 10.14 12.80
CA ALA A 24 11.11 9.29 13.99
C ALA A 24 10.65 10.06 15.24
N GLU A 25 11.13 11.30 15.43
CA GLU A 25 10.70 12.18 16.53
C GLU A 25 9.20 12.45 16.46
N LEU A 26 8.68 12.79 15.28
CA LEU A 26 7.25 13.02 15.06
C LEU A 26 6.40 11.77 15.39
N LEU A 27 6.82 10.59 14.93
CA LEU A 27 6.09 9.34 15.18
C LEU A 27 6.08 8.99 16.68
N VAL A 28 7.20 9.17 17.37
CA VAL A 28 7.29 8.94 18.83
C VAL A 28 6.42 9.94 19.60
N GLU A 29 6.42 11.22 19.21
CA GLU A 29 5.55 12.23 19.81
C GLU A 29 4.08 11.87 19.63
N ARG A 30 3.69 11.48 18.41
CA ARG A 30 2.31 11.09 18.09
C ARG A 30 1.85 9.88 18.90
N ALA A 31 2.67 8.82 18.94
CA ALA A 31 2.39 7.61 19.71
C ALA A 31 2.14 7.94 21.19
N ARG A 32 2.98 8.79 21.78
CA ARG A 32 2.83 9.24 23.18
C ARG A 32 1.57 10.09 23.39
N ALA A 33 1.28 11.02 22.49
CA ALA A 33 0.12 11.89 22.59
C ALA A 33 -1.20 11.13 22.49
N GLU A 34 -1.25 10.07 21.70
CA GLU A 34 -2.44 9.23 21.51
C GLU A 34 -2.50 8.03 22.46
N GLY A 35 -1.44 7.77 23.23
CA GLY A 35 -1.34 6.61 24.11
C GLY A 35 -1.30 5.27 23.35
N VAL A 36 -0.75 5.28 22.13
CA VAL A 36 -0.66 4.11 21.25
C VAL A 36 0.74 3.52 21.32
N GLU A 37 0.84 2.20 21.36
CA GLU A 37 2.13 1.50 21.31
C GLU A 37 2.80 1.73 19.95
N LEU A 38 4.13 1.81 19.94
CA LEU A 38 4.87 2.03 18.69
C LEU A 38 4.80 0.79 17.77
N THR A 39 4.82 -0.40 18.37
CA THR A 39 4.77 -1.71 17.69
C THR A 39 3.65 -2.56 18.29
N GLY A 40 3.42 -3.75 17.73
CA GLY A 40 2.36 -4.66 18.13
C GLY A 40 1.08 -4.45 17.34
N ASP A 41 0.09 -5.30 17.62
CA ASP A 41 -1.21 -5.26 16.94
C ASP A 41 -1.91 -3.94 17.26
N GLY A 42 -2.26 -3.17 16.21
CA GLY A 42 -2.83 -1.83 16.36
C GLY A 42 -1.82 -0.74 16.76
N GLY A 43 -0.52 -1.06 16.80
CA GLY A 43 0.54 -0.07 17.03
C GLY A 43 0.74 0.89 15.85
N LEU A 44 1.39 2.02 16.10
CA LEU A 44 1.57 3.09 15.11
C LEU A 44 2.34 2.61 13.87
N LEU A 45 3.45 1.89 14.05
CA LEU A 45 4.26 1.39 12.93
C LEU A 45 3.50 0.32 12.13
N THR A 46 2.71 -0.52 12.80
CA THR A 46 1.83 -1.50 12.16
C THR A 46 0.78 -0.80 11.28
N GLY A 47 0.22 0.32 11.75
CA GLY A 47 -0.69 1.17 10.98
C GLY A 47 -0.01 1.84 9.77
N LEU A 48 1.24 2.28 9.91
CA LEU A 48 2.01 2.84 8.80
C LEU A 48 2.30 1.78 7.73
N VAL A 49 2.77 0.60 8.14
CA VAL A 49 3.02 -0.53 7.22
C VAL A 49 1.72 -0.94 6.52
N ARG A 50 0.59 -1.00 7.24
CA ARG A 50 -0.73 -1.22 6.65
C ARG A 50 -1.00 -0.23 5.51
N GLN A 51 -0.80 1.06 5.76
CA GLN A 51 -1.10 2.08 4.78
C GLN A 51 -0.22 1.95 3.53
N VAL A 52 1.07 1.64 3.70
CA VAL A 52 2.00 1.41 2.58
C VAL A 52 1.56 0.21 1.75
N LEU A 53 1.30 -0.93 2.39
CA LEU A 53 0.87 -2.16 1.70
C LEU A 53 -0.47 -1.98 0.98
N GLN A 54 -1.45 -1.35 1.65
CA GLN A 54 -2.75 -1.06 1.05
C GLN A 54 -2.62 -0.13 -0.17
N THR A 55 -1.73 0.86 -0.09
CA THR A 55 -1.47 1.78 -1.21
C THR A 55 -0.81 1.06 -2.37
N GLY A 56 0.17 0.18 -2.10
CA GLY A 56 0.80 -0.66 -3.13
C GLY A 56 -0.23 -1.51 -3.88
N LEU A 57 -1.13 -2.19 -3.15
CA LEU A 57 -2.21 -2.97 -3.74
C LEU A 57 -3.15 -2.15 -4.63
N GLU A 58 -3.47 -0.91 -4.23
CA GLU A 58 -4.33 -0.03 -5.02
C GLU A 58 -3.66 0.46 -6.31
N VAL A 59 -2.36 0.76 -6.24
CA VAL A 59 -1.52 1.10 -7.40
C VAL A 59 -1.44 -0.08 -8.37
N GLU A 60 -1.11 -1.27 -7.88
CA GLU A 60 -1.08 -2.49 -8.70
C GLU A 60 -2.41 -2.76 -9.39
N MET A 61 -3.55 -2.55 -8.71
CA MET A 61 -4.87 -2.71 -9.33
C MET A 61 -5.13 -1.66 -10.41
N THR A 62 -4.67 -0.42 -10.24
CA THR A 62 -4.76 0.61 -11.28
C THR A 62 -3.93 0.22 -12.49
N GLU A 63 -2.70 -0.27 -12.27
CA GLU A 63 -1.82 -0.76 -13.34
C GLU A 63 -2.40 -1.97 -14.07
N HIS A 64 -2.93 -2.95 -13.33
CA HIS A 64 -3.59 -4.15 -13.87
C HIS A 64 -4.78 -3.82 -14.77
N LEU A 65 -5.62 -2.87 -14.35
CA LEU A 65 -6.78 -2.45 -15.12
C LEU A 65 -6.46 -1.44 -16.22
N GLY A 66 -5.32 -0.74 -16.10
CA GLY A 66 -4.90 0.33 -17.01
C GLY A 66 -5.67 1.64 -16.82
N TYR A 67 -6.40 1.81 -15.72
CA TYR A 67 -7.16 3.03 -15.42
C TYR A 67 -7.42 3.22 -13.93
N GLU A 68 -7.58 4.48 -13.53
CA GLU A 68 -7.82 4.86 -12.14
C GLU A 68 -9.22 4.50 -11.63
N ARG A 69 -9.37 4.42 -10.32
CA ARG A 69 -10.68 4.22 -9.71
C ARG A 69 -11.67 5.30 -10.16
N ASN A 70 -12.83 4.86 -10.67
CA ASN A 70 -13.91 5.70 -11.21
C ASN A 70 -13.59 6.46 -12.52
N ALA A 71 -12.46 6.15 -13.16
CA ALA A 71 -12.10 6.73 -14.45
C ALA A 71 -13.11 6.32 -15.55
N VAL A 72 -13.35 7.21 -16.50
CA VAL A 72 -14.34 6.99 -17.58
C VAL A 72 -13.88 5.91 -18.57
N GLU A 73 -12.56 5.76 -18.69
CA GLU A 73 -11.83 4.76 -19.47
C GLU A 73 -12.20 3.33 -19.05
N GLY A 74 -12.60 3.13 -17.79
CA GLY A 74 -13.07 1.85 -17.30
C GLY A 74 -14.48 1.46 -17.74
N ARG A 75 -15.26 2.38 -18.33
CA ARG A 75 -16.64 2.09 -18.74
C ARG A 75 -16.64 1.27 -20.03
N GLY A 76 -17.07 0.02 -19.93
CA GLY A 76 -17.15 -0.89 -21.08
C GLY A 76 -15.81 -1.51 -21.49
N SER A 77 -14.77 -1.41 -20.66
CA SER A 77 -13.45 -2.03 -20.90
C SER A 77 -13.44 -3.56 -20.74
N GLY A 78 -14.55 -4.15 -20.27
CA GLY A 78 -14.70 -5.60 -20.07
C GLY A 78 -14.27 -6.09 -18.68
N ASN A 79 -13.36 -5.39 -18.00
CA ASN A 79 -12.96 -5.70 -16.62
C ASN A 79 -13.02 -4.46 -15.73
N SER A 80 -13.38 -4.63 -14.46
CA SER A 80 -13.50 -3.55 -13.51
C SER A 80 -13.25 -3.97 -12.08
N ARG A 81 -12.94 -2.99 -11.22
CA ARG A 81 -12.84 -3.20 -9.77
C ARG A 81 -14.16 -3.75 -9.25
N ASN A 82 -14.10 -4.80 -8.43
CA ASN A 82 -15.25 -5.52 -7.89
C ASN A 82 -15.13 -5.71 -6.36
N GLY A 83 -14.91 -4.60 -5.66
CA GLY A 83 -14.75 -4.56 -4.21
C GLY A 83 -13.38 -5.04 -3.75
N THR A 84 -13.32 -5.48 -2.50
CA THR A 84 -12.11 -5.95 -1.82
C THR A 84 -12.37 -7.29 -1.10
N SER A 85 -11.32 -7.94 -0.62
CA SER A 85 -11.43 -9.09 0.29
C SER A 85 -10.44 -8.96 1.44
N PRO A 86 -10.86 -9.23 2.68
CA PRO A 86 -10.01 -9.05 3.84
C PRO A 86 -8.89 -10.08 3.86
N LYS A 87 -7.66 -9.65 4.15
CA LYS A 87 -6.49 -10.52 4.38
C LYS A 87 -5.72 -10.00 5.58
N ARG A 88 -5.44 -10.90 6.53
CA ARG A 88 -4.59 -10.61 7.68
C ARG A 88 -3.18 -11.10 7.41
N VAL A 89 -2.20 -10.20 7.49
CA VAL A 89 -0.79 -10.46 7.23
C VAL A 89 0.00 -10.32 8.53
N THR A 90 0.80 -11.33 8.85
CA THR A 90 1.73 -11.26 9.97
C THR A 90 3.02 -10.60 9.53
N THR A 91 3.45 -9.56 10.25
CA THR A 91 4.73 -8.89 10.06
C THR A 91 5.58 -8.99 11.32
N GLU A 92 6.86 -8.64 11.25
CA GLU A 92 7.75 -8.64 12.42
C GLU A 92 7.33 -7.65 13.51
N ILE A 93 6.59 -6.60 13.14
CA ILE A 93 6.14 -5.54 14.06
C ILE A 93 4.70 -5.72 14.54
N GLY A 94 3.97 -6.73 14.05
CA GLY A 94 2.57 -6.99 14.41
C GLY A 94 1.70 -7.50 13.25
N GLN A 95 0.43 -7.79 13.55
CA GLN A 95 -0.56 -8.18 12.56
C GLN A 95 -1.17 -6.96 11.85
N VAL A 96 -1.33 -7.09 10.53
CA VAL A 96 -1.89 -6.06 9.65
C VAL A 96 -3.12 -6.60 8.94
N ASP A 97 -4.25 -5.89 9.07
CA ASP A 97 -5.47 -6.18 8.31
C ASP A 97 -5.49 -5.35 7.01
N LEU A 98 -5.60 -6.02 5.87
CA LEU A 98 -5.63 -5.44 4.52
C LEU A 98 -6.95 -5.73 3.82
N ASP A 99 -7.36 -4.80 2.97
CA ASP A 99 -8.50 -4.95 2.05
C ASP A 99 -7.97 -5.14 0.64
N VAL A 100 -7.72 -6.39 0.25
CA VAL A 100 -7.09 -6.71 -1.04
C VAL A 100 -8.08 -6.40 -2.17
N PRO A 101 -7.75 -5.49 -3.11
CA PRO A 101 -8.64 -5.14 -4.21
C PRO A 101 -8.83 -6.31 -5.16
N ARG A 102 -10.00 -6.38 -5.78
CA ARG A 102 -10.34 -7.43 -6.73
C ARG A 102 -10.87 -6.84 -8.02
N ASP A 103 -10.64 -7.54 -9.10
CA ASP A 103 -11.25 -7.27 -10.40
C ASP A 103 -12.43 -8.22 -10.66
N ARG A 104 -13.27 -7.87 -11.63
CA ARG A 104 -14.49 -8.61 -11.98
C ARG A 104 -14.17 -9.88 -12.75
N ALA A 105 -13.12 -9.86 -13.55
CA ALA A 105 -12.64 -11.03 -14.29
C ALA A 105 -11.91 -12.05 -13.39
N GLY A 106 -11.51 -11.66 -12.17
CA GLY A 106 -10.79 -12.52 -11.24
C GLY A 106 -9.38 -12.86 -11.72
N THR A 107 -8.75 -11.96 -12.47
CA THR A 107 -7.41 -12.15 -13.04
C THR A 107 -6.35 -11.29 -12.36
N PHE A 108 -6.72 -10.50 -11.35
CA PHE A 108 -5.76 -9.74 -10.56
C PHE A 108 -4.99 -10.67 -9.61
N ASP A 109 -3.66 -10.64 -9.72
CA ASP A 109 -2.71 -11.42 -8.92
C ASP A 109 -1.66 -10.45 -8.33
N PRO A 110 -1.87 -9.93 -7.11
CA PRO A 110 -1.03 -8.88 -6.54
C PRO A 110 0.36 -9.39 -6.17
N VAL A 111 1.38 -8.57 -6.42
CA VAL A 111 2.79 -8.90 -6.10
C VAL A 111 3.17 -8.40 -4.70
N THR A 112 2.63 -7.24 -4.28
CA THR A 112 2.91 -6.65 -2.97
C THR A 112 2.56 -7.59 -1.82
N ILE A 113 1.48 -8.38 -1.96
CA ILE A 113 1.05 -9.39 -0.98
C ILE A 113 0.52 -10.63 -1.73
N PRO A 114 1.38 -11.64 -2.00
CA PRO A 114 0.95 -12.90 -2.63
C PRO A 114 0.09 -13.73 -1.68
#